data_AF-A0A7C2U3G2-F1
#
_entry.id   AF-A0A7C2U3G2-F1
#
_cell.length_a   1.000
_cell.length_b   1.000
_cell.length_c   1.000
_cell.angle_alpha   90.00
_cell.angle_beta   90.00
_cell.angle_gamma   90.00
#
_symmetry.space_group_name_H-M   'P 1'
#
loop_
_entity.id
_entity.type
_entity.pdbx_description
1 polymer ?
#
loop_
_entity_poly.entity_id
_entity_poly.type
_entity_poly.pdbx_seq_one_letter_code
_entity_poly.pdbx_strand_id
1 'polypeptide(L)'
;MHKFPRIVELHCHEHESKQQMTRRGYSDDRSMALFRCEGCGMNHAFPIATMIRDGIVPPPKITKKTEIEEAIVAEALLEYSPIGVYQVGQRIHHTVFDDIGKVISENTLNGHGKIVVAFEKSGRKILIHGLKSSSEQDERE
;
A
#
# COMPACT_ATOMS: atom_id res chain seq x y z
N MET A 1 3.77 -19.15 20.97
CA MET A 1 3.00 -19.38 19.72
C MET A 1 1.53 -19.55 20.09
N HIS A 2 0.69 -18.54 19.88
CA HIS A 2 -0.75 -18.67 20.13
C HIS A 2 -1.37 -19.56 19.03
N LYS A 3 -1.87 -20.73 19.41
CA LYS A 3 -2.61 -21.62 18.51
C LYS A 3 -4.07 -21.18 18.51
N PHE A 4 -4.52 -20.60 17.40
CA PHE A 4 -5.93 -20.27 17.22
C PHE A 4 -6.75 -21.55 17.04
N PRO A 5 -7.81 -21.77 17.83
CA PRO A 5 -8.63 -22.97 17.74
C PRO A 5 -9.32 -23.06 16.37
N ARG A 6 -9.39 -24.26 15.81
CA ARG A 6 -10.05 -24.52 14.51
C ARG A 6 -11.57 -24.66 14.65
N ILE A 7 -12.01 -25.10 15.83
CA ILE A 7 -13.42 -25.27 16.21
C ILE A 7 -13.67 -24.39 17.43
N VAL A 8 -14.74 -23.62 17.41
CA VAL A 8 -15.11 -22.66 18.46
C VAL A 8 -16.61 -22.70 18.70
N GLU A 9 -17.07 -22.28 19.87
CA GLU A 9 -18.49 -22.14 20.17
C GLU A 9 -18.95 -20.70 19.90
N LEU A 10 -19.84 -20.54 18.93
CA LEU A 10 -20.39 -19.25 18.53
C LEU A 10 -21.92 -19.32 18.49
N HIS A 11 -22.58 -18.18 18.68
CA HIS A 11 -24.02 -18.10 18.59
C HIS A 11 -24.48 -18.27 17.14
N CYS A 12 -25.34 -19.25 16.90
CA CYS A 12 -26.02 -19.47 15.64
C CYS A 12 -27.43 -18.92 15.74
N HIS A 13 -27.76 -17.89 14.96
CA HIS A 13 -29.09 -17.29 14.94
C HIS A 13 -30.19 -18.28 14.54
N GLU A 14 -29.85 -19.30 13.73
CA GLU A 14 -30.81 -20.32 13.29
C GLU A 14 -31.23 -21.29 14.42
N HIS A 15 -30.38 -21.48 15.44
CA HIS A 15 -30.72 -22.34 16.58
C HIS A 15 -30.94 -21.54 17.87
N GLU A 16 -30.87 -20.22 17.79
CA GLU A 16 -30.91 -19.28 18.93
C GLU A 16 -29.99 -19.71 20.09
N SER A 17 -28.89 -20.39 19.78
CA SER A 17 -28.02 -21.06 20.76
C SER A 17 -26.57 -21.12 20.29
N LYS A 18 -25.67 -21.40 21.23
CA LYS A 18 -24.25 -21.63 20.90
C LYS A 18 -24.09 -22.98 20.23
N GLN A 19 -23.39 -22.99 19.10
CA GLN A 19 -23.12 -24.19 18.33
C GLN A 19 -21.63 -24.31 18.08
N GLN A 20 -21.16 -25.54 17.90
CA GLN A 20 -19.79 -25.77 17.44
C GLN A 20 -19.65 -25.30 15.99
N MET A 21 -18.64 -24.49 15.78
CA MET A 21 -18.39 -23.81 14.51
C MET A 21 -16.96 -24.04 14.04
N THR A 22 -16.84 -24.58 12.82
CA THR A 22 -15.54 -24.85 12.19
C THR A 22 -15.15 -23.67 11.32
N ARG A 23 -13.97 -23.08 11.57
CA ARG A 23 -13.46 -21.96 10.75
C ARG A 23 -13.19 -22.42 9.31
N ARG A 24 -13.80 -21.71 8.35
CA ARG A 24 -13.64 -21.98 6.90
C ARG A 24 -12.69 -21.00 6.23
N GLY A 25 -12.72 -19.73 6.62
CA GLY A 25 -11.88 -18.70 6.01
C GLY A 25 -12.37 -17.29 6.29
N TYR A 26 -12.21 -16.41 5.30
CA TYR A 26 -12.62 -15.02 5.34
C TYR A 26 -13.38 -14.67 4.06
N SER A 27 -14.18 -13.61 4.07
CA SER A 27 -14.74 -13.03 2.84
C SER A 27 -13.64 -12.41 1.97
N ASP A 28 -13.93 -12.17 0.69
CA ASP A 28 -12.97 -11.61 -0.28
C ASP A 28 -12.41 -10.26 0.17
N ASP A 29 -13.28 -9.40 0.69
CA ASP A 29 -12.94 -8.08 1.24
C ASP A 29 -12.32 -8.14 2.65
N ARG A 30 -12.22 -9.35 3.23
CA ARG A 30 -11.64 -9.66 4.54
C ARG A 30 -12.32 -8.95 5.72
N SER A 31 -13.54 -8.44 5.57
CA SER A 31 -14.31 -7.89 6.70
C SER A 31 -15.02 -8.96 7.54
N MET A 32 -15.28 -10.14 6.97
CA MET A 32 -16.01 -11.22 7.63
C MET A 32 -15.15 -12.48 7.76
N ALA A 33 -15.25 -13.15 8.91
CA ALA A 33 -14.76 -14.50 9.12
C ALA A 33 -15.90 -15.50 8.88
N LEU A 34 -15.62 -16.53 8.08
CA LEU A 34 -16.60 -17.54 7.69
C LEU A 34 -16.45 -18.79 8.54
N PHE A 35 -17.55 -19.22 9.14
CA PHE A 35 -17.61 -20.40 9.99
C PHE A 35 -18.75 -21.32 9.54
N ARG A 36 -18.51 -22.63 9.50
CA ARG A 36 -19.57 -23.60 9.28
C ARG A 36 -20.15 -24.02 10.62
N CYS A 37 -21.45 -23.91 10.78
CA CYS A 37 -22.19 -24.47 11.91
C CYS A 37 -22.28 -25.99 11.76
N GLU A 38 -21.90 -26.75 12.79
CA GLU A 38 -22.10 -28.20 12.79
C GLU A 38 -23.57 -28.59 13.13
N GLY A 39 -24.39 -27.65 13.63
CA GLY A 39 -25.82 -27.85 13.89
C GLY A 39 -26.70 -27.76 12.64
N CYS A 40 -26.64 -26.65 11.89
CA CYS A 40 -27.49 -26.44 10.70
C CYS A 40 -26.75 -26.75 9.39
N GLY A 41 -25.44 -27.01 9.45
CA GLY A 41 -24.61 -27.28 8.28
C GLY A 41 -24.30 -26.03 7.42
N MET A 42 -24.88 -24.87 7.73
CA MET A 42 -24.71 -23.62 6.97
C MET A 42 -23.45 -22.85 7.36
N ASN A 43 -23.03 -21.95 6.46
CA ASN A 43 -21.95 -21.01 6.72
C ASN A 43 -22.51 -19.71 7.31
N HIS A 44 -21.92 -19.24 8.39
CA HIS A 44 -22.20 -17.97 9.02
C HIS A 44 -21.01 -17.04 8.89
N ALA A 45 -21.31 -15.77 8.68
CA ALA A 45 -20.34 -14.70 8.58
C ALA A 45 -20.34 -13.90 9.88
N PHE A 46 -19.17 -13.72 10.48
CA PHE A 46 -18.98 -12.91 11.68
C PHE A 46 -18.01 -11.77 11.40
N PRO A 47 -18.23 -10.55 11.94
CA PRO A 47 -17.29 -9.44 11.76
C PRO A 47 -15.88 -9.82 12.26
N ILE A 48 -14.90 -9.73 11.37
CA ILE A 48 -13.53 -10.17 11.65
C ILE A 48 -12.91 -9.38 12.82
N ALA A 49 -13.24 -8.09 12.95
CA ALA A 49 -12.71 -7.22 13.98
C ALA A 49 -13.06 -7.72 15.39
N THR A 50 -14.28 -8.21 15.57
CA THR A 50 -14.74 -8.83 16.82
C THR A 50 -14.00 -10.15 17.06
N MET A 51 -13.91 -11.00 16.03
CA MET A 51 -13.26 -12.31 16.16
C MET A 51 -11.75 -12.21 16.48
N ILE A 52 -11.07 -11.17 15.96
CA ILE A 52 -9.66 -10.90 16.29
C ILE A 52 -9.53 -10.42 17.73
N ARG A 53 -10.39 -9.48 18.16
CA ARG A 53 -10.39 -8.96 19.54
C ARG A 53 -10.57 -10.08 20.56
N ASP A 54 -11.46 -11.02 20.27
CA ASP A 54 -11.75 -12.16 21.15
C ASP A 54 -10.70 -13.29 21.03
N GLY A 55 -9.67 -13.11 20.19
CA GLY A 55 -8.62 -14.10 20.00
C GLY A 55 -9.08 -15.39 19.30
N ILE A 56 -10.25 -15.36 18.66
CA ILE A 56 -10.89 -16.52 18.01
C ILE A 56 -10.21 -16.81 16.67
N VAL A 57 -9.85 -15.76 15.92
CA VAL A 57 -9.15 -15.86 14.64
C VAL A 57 -7.87 -15.04 14.62
N PRO A 58 -6.84 -15.46 13.87
CA PRO A 58 -5.68 -14.61 13.66
C PRO A 58 -6.09 -13.38 12.83
N PRO A 59 -5.37 -12.26 12.99
CA PRO A 59 -5.47 -11.19 12.02
C PRO A 59 -5.16 -11.75 10.62
N PRO A 60 -5.96 -11.38 9.60
CA PRO A 60 -5.73 -11.87 8.26
C PRO A 60 -4.31 -11.43 7.86
N LYS A 61 -3.51 -12.37 7.35
CA LYS A 61 -2.22 -12.02 6.74
C LYS A 61 -2.56 -11.12 5.57
N ILE A 62 -2.23 -9.84 5.68
CA ILE A 62 -2.33 -8.90 4.56
C ILE A 62 -1.27 -9.33 3.55
N THR A 63 -1.54 -10.37 2.77
CA THR A 63 -0.93 -10.49 1.46
C THR A 63 -1.58 -9.37 0.67
N LYS A 64 -0.90 -8.23 0.63
CA LYS A 64 -1.25 -7.16 -0.29
C LYS A 64 -1.06 -7.73 -1.69
N LYS A 65 -2.10 -8.35 -2.24
CA LYS A 65 -2.46 -8.10 -3.63
C LYS A 65 -3.52 -7.01 -3.58
N THR A 66 -3.13 -5.87 -3.02
CA THR A 66 -3.90 -4.66 -3.17
C THR A 66 -3.55 -4.13 -4.54
N GLU A 67 -4.49 -4.24 -5.47
CA GLU A 67 -4.53 -3.49 -6.75
C GLU A 67 -4.44 -1.96 -6.54
N ILE A 68 -4.29 -1.49 -5.30
CA ILE A 68 -4.06 -0.10 -4.91
C ILE A 68 -2.56 0.26 -4.92
N GLU A 69 -1.63 -0.70 -4.87
CA GLU A 69 -0.19 -0.41 -5.04
C GLU A 69 0.27 -0.46 -6.52
N GLU A 70 -0.54 -1.03 -7.42
CA GLU A 70 -0.34 -0.90 -8.88
C GLU A 70 -0.98 0.37 -9.46
N ALA A 71 -1.88 1.04 -8.73
CA ALA A 71 -2.51 2.29 -9.18
C ALA A 71 -1.81 3.58 -8.72
N ILE A 72 -0.84 3.51 -7.79
CA ILE A 72 0.00 4.67 -7.40
C ILE A 72 1.40 4.60 -8.06
N VAL A 73 1.76 3.43 -8.61
CA VAL A 73 2.76 3.32 -9.69
C VAL A 73 2.04 3.33 -11.04
N ALA A 74 0.93 4.07 -11.14
CA ALA A 74 0.58 4.66 -12.42
C ALA A 74 1.80 5.47 -12.86
N GLU A 75 2.15 5.35 -14.13
CA GLU A 75 3.15 6.15 -14.82
C GLU A 75 2.76 7.64 -14.79
N ALA A 76 2.77 8.25 -13.60
CA ALA A 76 2.55 9.66 -13.41
C ALA A 76 3.73 10.36 -14.10
N LEU A 77 3.46 10.87 -15.29
CA LEU A 77 4.38 11.71 -16.03
C LEU A 77 4.47 13.03 -15.25
N LEU A 78 5.48 13.14 -14.39
CA LEU A 78 5.70 14.33 -13.59
C LEU A 78 6.43 15.37 -14.41
N GLU A 79 6.04 16.64 -14.33
CA GLU A 79 6.83 17.70 -14.92
C GLU A 79 8.13 17.88 -14.11
N TYR A 80 9.27 18.00 -14.81
CA TYR A 80 10.54 18.30 -14.19
C TYR A 80 10.57 19.73 -13.65
N SER A 81 10.97 19.86 -12.39
CA SER A 81 11.17 21.11 -11.67
C SER A 81 12.38 20.96 -10.75
N PRO A 82 13.26 21.97 -10.66
CA PRO A 82 14.48 21.90 -9.85
C PRO A 82 14.20 21.84 -8.33
N ILE A 83 13.00 22.23 -7.89
CA ILE A 83 12.52 22.09 -6.51
C ILE A 83 11.81 20.76 -6.25
N GLY A 84 11.50 20.01 -7.32
CA GLY A 84 10.83 18.71 -7.24
C GLY A 84 11.73 17.64 -6.61
N VAL A 85 11.12 16.54 -6.21
CA VAL A 85 11.82 15.35 -5.72
C VAL A 85 11.35 14.16 -6.54
N TYR A 86 12.31 13.42 -7.10
CA TYR A 86 12.06 12.32 -8.03
C TYR A 86 12.81 11.09 -7.57
N GLN A 87 12.23 9.92 -7.78
CA GLN A 87 12.79 8.63 -7.40
C GLN A 87 13.11 7.78 -8.63
N VAL A 88 14.05 6.85 -8.47
CA VAL A 88 14.38 5.86 -9.51
C VAL A 88 13.12 5.09 -9.93
N GLY A 89 12.87 5.04 -11.24
CA GLY A 89 11.70 4.39 -11.82
C GLY A 89 10.59 5.33 -12.28
N GLN A 90 10.57 6.58 -11.83
CA GLN A 90 9.57 7.57 -12.24
C GLN A 90 9.81 8.10 -13.65
N ARG A 91 8.74 8.45 -14.37
CA ARG A 91 8.80 9.16 -15.67
C ARG A 91 8.64 10.65 -15.44
N ILE A 92 9.52 11.44 -16.03
CA ILE A 92 9.46 12.89 -15.98
C ILE A 92 9.41 13.49 -17.38
N HIS A 93 8.69 14.59 -17.54
CA HIS A 93 8.69 15.42 -18.74
C HIS A 93 9.53 16.68 -18.50
N HIS A 94 10.50 16.97 -19.36
CA HIS A 94 11.30 18.18 -19.28
C HIS A 94 10.91 19.15 -20.39
N THR A 95 10.18 20.22 -20.03
CA THR A 95 9.62 21.20 -20.97
C THR A 95 10.65 21.82 -21.91
N VAL A 96 11.86 22.12 -21.43
CA VAL A 96 12.95 22.68 -22.27
C VAL A 96 13.46 21.68 -23.32
N PHE A 97 13.41 20.37 -23.03
CA PHE A 97 13.86 19.33 -23.96
C PHE A 97 12.70 18.78 -24.81
N ASP A 98 11.46 19.12 -24.49
CA ASP A 98 10.24 18.53 -25.08
C ASP A 98 10.33 17.00 -25.15
N ASP A 99 10.78 16.42 -24.03
CA ASP A 99 11.17 15.02 -23.97
C ASP A 99 10.75 14.39 -22.64
N ILE A 100 10.39 13.12 -22.74
CA ILE A 100 9.96 12.29 -21.63
C ILE A 100 11.10 11.33 -21.32
N GLY A 101 11.44 11.20 -20.04
CA GLY A 101 12.53 10.35 -19.62
C GLY A 101 12.26 9.64 -18.32
N LYS A 102 12.88 8.47 -18.15
CA LYS A 102 12.77 7.68 -16.92
C LYS A 102 13.98 7.93 -16.03
N VAL A 103 13.75 8.20 -14.74
CA VAL A 103 14.82 8.31 -13.75
C VAL A 103 15.46 6.93 -13.57
N ILE A 104 16.75 6.81 -13.91
CA ILE A 104 17.51 5.56 -13.83
C ILE A 104 18.47 5.52 -12.63
N SER A 105 18.79 6.68 -12.06
CA SER A 105 19.63 6.78 -10.87
C SER A 105 19.31 8.08 -10.15
N GLU A 106 19.40 8.06 -8.83
CA GLU A 106 19.37 9.26 -7.99
C GLU A 106 20.60 9.28 -7.09
N ASN A 107 21.09 10.47 -6.78
CA ASN A 107 22.15 10.69 -5.81
C ASN A 107 21.87 12.00 -5.07
N THR A 108 21.52 11.91 -3.79
CA THR A 108 21.24 13.07 -2.95
C THR A 108 22.38 13.26 -1.97
N LEU A 109 23.05 14.42 -2.05
CA LEU A 109 24.13 14.79 -1.14
C LEU A 109 23.80 16.14 -0.50
N ASN A 110 23.70 16.16 0.84
CA ASN A 110 23.47 17.37 1.65
C ASN A 110 22.23 18.19 1.23
N GLY A 111 21.12 17.51 0.88
CA GLY A 111 19.86 18.17 0.52
C GLY A 111 19.78 18.67 -0.93
N HIS A 112 20.87 18.57 -1.69
CA HIS A 112 20.86 18.80 -3.13
C HIS A 112 20.93 17.45 -3.85
N GLY A 113 19.95 17.20 -4.70
CA GLY A 113 19.80 15.95 -5.42
C GLY A 113 20.26 16.04 -6.87
N LYS A 114 20.89 15.00 -7.38
CA LYS A 114 21.14 14.79 -8.80
C LYS A 114 20.42 13.52 -9.24
N ILE A 115 19.62 13.63 -10.28
CA ILE A 115 18.99 12.48 -10.93
C ILE A 115 19.59 12.28 -12.30
N VAL A 116 19.78 11.02 -12.69
CA VAL A 116 20.12 10.63 -14.05
C VAL A 116 18.85 10.14 -14.71
N VAL A 117 18.50 10.75 -15.83
CA VAL A 117 17.24 10.52 -16.55
C VAL A 117 17.57 10.05 -17.95
N ALA A 118 17.04 8.89 -18.33
CA ALA A 118 17.11 8.38 -19.69
C ALA A 118 15.92 8.90 -20.48
N PHE A 119 16.13 9.97 -21.24
CA PHE A 119 15.15 10.55 -22.15
C PHE A 119 15.00 9.73 -23.43
N GLU A 120 13.79 9.69 -23.97
CA GLU A 120 13.44 8.87 -25.14
C GLU A 120 14.09 9.40 -26.43
N LYS A 121 14.16 10.72 -26.64
CA LYS A 121 14.78 11.33 -27.83
C LYS A 121 16.21 11.82 -27.57
N SER A 122 16.46 12.34 -26.37
CA SER A 122 17.67 13.11 -26.04
C SER A 122 18.73 12.32 -25.27
N GLY A 123 18.47 11.04 -25.01
CA GLY A 123 19.39 10.14 -24.31
C GLY A 123 19.53 10.44 -22.81
N ARG A 124 20.64 10.01 -22.21
CA ARG A 124 20.86 10.14 -20.76
C ARG A 124 21.30 11.56 -20.39
N LYS A 125 20.60 12.20 -19.46
CA LYS A 125 20.96 13.52 -18.91
C LYS A 125 20.98 13.49 -17.39
N ILE A 126 21.78 14.39 -16.81
CA ILE A 126 21.85 14.58 -15.36
C ILE A 126 21.11 15.87 -15.04
N LEU A 127 20.12 15.81 -14.16
CA LEU A 127 19.33 16.95 -13.71
C LEU A 127 19.51 17.16 -12.21
N ILE A 128 19.29 18.39 -11.76
CA ILE A 128 19.37 18.77 -10.35
C ILE A 128 17.94 18.83 -9.80
N HIS A 129 17.73 18.33 -8.59
CA HIS A 129 16.45 18.36 -7.92
C HIS A 129 16.63 18.70 -6.44
N GLY A 130 15.52 19.00 -5.74
CA GLY A 130 15.55 19.34 -4.32
C GLY A 130 16.21 20.69 -3.99
N LEU A 131 16.25 21.64 -4.93
CA LEU A 131 16.61 23.01 -4.57
C LEU A 131 15.57 23.55 -3.58
N LYS A 132 16.00 23.99 -2.40
CA LYS A 132 15.12 24.72 -1.48
C LYS A 132 14.81 26.07 -2.12
N SER A 133 13.53 26.40 -2.29
CA SER A 133 13.11 27.76 -2.61
C SER A 133 13.70 28.69 -1.54
N SER A 134 14.57 29.59 -1.95
CA SER A 134 15.21 30.54 -1.04
C SER A 134 14.17 31.58 -0.64
N SER A 135 13.43 31.31 0.43
CA SER A 135 12.58 32.27 1.13
C SER A 135 12.80 32.27 2.64
N GLU A 136 13.97 31.83 3.10
CA GLU A 136 14.43 32.05 4.48
C GLU A 136 15.94 32.35 4.50
N GLN A 137 16.28 33.57 4.11
CA GLN A 137 17.48 34.28 4.58
C GLN A 137 17.09 35.75 4.71
N ASP A 138 16.78 36.20 5.93
CA ASP A 138 17.30 37.41 6.57
C ASP A 138 16.47 37.68 7.84
N GLU A 139 17.07 37.44 9.01
CA GLU A 139 16.76 38.12 10.28
C GLU A 139 17.91 37.77 11.23
N ARG A 140 19.10 38.27 10.89
CA ARG A 140 20.07 38.67 11.92
C ARG A 140 19.69 40.08 12.29
N GLU A 141 19.26 40.30 13.54
CA GLU A 141 19.69 41.42 14.39
C GLU A 141 19.37 41.10 15.85
#